data_AF-A0A1H0FSN2-F1
#
_entry.id   AF-A0A1H0FSN2-F1
#
_cell.length_a   1.000
_cell.length_b   1.000
_cell.length_c   1.000
_cell.angle_alpha   90.00
_cell.angle_beta   90.00
_cell.angle_gamma   90.00
#
_symmetry.space_group_name_H-M   'P 1'
#
loop_
_entity.id
_entity.type
_entity.pdbx_description
1 polymer ?
#
loop_
_entity_poly.entity_id
_entity_poly.type
_entity_poly.pdbx_seq_one_letter_code
_entity_poly.pdbx_strand_id
1 'polypeptide(L)'
;MIQERLRSAGFELMSENQPGLWARKEFVGDVLVPVELDLLVGERLAGTGSRSANIRPHDKMTARRVPGLEVAVVDRSPMTITALDGSGRSTEVNVAGAAALLVAKAHKIHDRLRNPSRLTNKDAGDVYRLMVGVPRQEVVDSFRVLTKDHLVGEVTKRGLDLLREQFGGPATPGVRLAIDALAGDIPADRIRLVAPAYVAVLDDLG
;
A
#
# COMPACT_ATOMS: atom_id res chain seq x y z
N MET A 1 22.44 11.93 -3.13
CA MET A 1 21.79 10.60 -2.94
C MET A 1 20.51 10.73 -2.12
N ILE A 2 19.55 9.80 -2.21
CA ILE A 2 18.29 9.87 -1.44
C ILE A 2 18.56 9.92 0.07
N GLN A 3 19.39 9.01 0.59
CA GLN A 3 19.75 8.96 2.01
C GLN A 3 20.44 10.23 2.51
N GLU A 4 21.21 10.91 1.65
CA GLU A 4 21.83 12.20 2.00
C GLU A 4 20.77 13.30 2.10
N ARG A 5 19.83 13.34 1.14
CA ARG A 5 18.71 14.30 1.15
C ARG A 5 17.84 14.14 2.39
N LEU A 6 17.54 12.90 2.79
CA LEU A 6 16.82 12.58 4.02
C LEU A 6 17.56 13.08 5.26
N ARG A 7 18.85 12.77 5.38
CA ARG A 7 19.68 13.24 6.50
C ARG A 7 19.77 14.76 6.56
N SER A 8 19.96 15.42 5.43
CA SER A 8 19.92 16.90 5.35
C SER A 8 18.56 17.49 5.75
N ALA A 9 17.48 16.73 5.56
CA ALA A 9 16.14 17.10 6.02
C ALA A 9 15.86 16.70 7.48
N GLY A 10 16.85 16.16 8.21
CA GLY A 10 16.71 15.75 9.62
C GLY A 10 16.11 14.36 9.83
N PHE A 11 15.95 13.55 8.78
CA PHE A 11 15.52 12.16 8.91
C PHE A 11 16.71 11.25 9.23
N GLU A 12 16.50 10.35 10.18
CA GLU A 12 17.44 9.30 10.56
C GLU A 12 16.82 7.92 10.30
N LEU A 13 17.67 6.93 10.06
CA LEU A 13 17.22 5.55 9.89
C LEU A 13 16.77 5.02 11.26
N MET A 14 15.54 4.51 11.36
CA MET A 14 14.97 4.05 12.63
C MET A 14 15.66 2.80 13.18
N SER A 15 16.21 1.96 12.30
CA SER A 15 16.94 0.75 12.71
C SER A 15 17.92 0.32 11.63
N GLU A 16 19.15 -0.01 12.04
CA GLU A 16 20.19 -0.55 11.15
C GLU A 16 19.83 -1.90 10.51
N ASN A 17 18.77 -2.56 10.99
CA ASN A 17 18.28 -3.84 10.46
C ASN A 17 16.94 -3.73 9.72
N GLN A 18 16.37 -2.52 9.63
CA GLN A 18 15.12 -2.24 8.92
C GLN A 18 15.37 -1.22 7.81
N PRO A 19 15.73 -1.67 6.60
CA PRO A 19 15.94 -0.77 5.47
C PRO A 19 14.65 0.00 5.18
N GLY A 20 14.80 1.24 4.71
CA GLY A 20 13.71 2.07 4.21
C GLY A 20 12.84 2.76 5.25
N LEU A 21 12.97 2.45 6.55
CA LEU A 21 12.20 3.14 7.59
C LEU A 21 13.00 4.29 8.19
N TRP A 22 12.60 5.51 7.84
CA TRP A 22 13.22 6.75 8.29
C TRP A 22 12.29 7.47 9.26
N ALA A 23 12.82 8.27 10.17
CA ALA A 23 12.00 9.15 10.99
C ALA A 23 12.72 10.46 11.32
N ARG A 24 11.92 11.49 11.57
CA ARG A 24 12.36 12.75 12.16
C ARG A 24 11.49 13.04 13.37
N LYS A 25 12.07 13.55 14.45
CA LYS A 25 11.30 13.95 15.62
C LYS A 25 10.64 15.30 15.35
N GLU A 26 9.33 15.39 15.61
CA GLU A 26 8.54 16.60 15.46
C GLU A 26 7.64 16.79 16.67
N PHE A 27 7.36 18.04 17.03
CA PHE A 27 6.37 18.35 18.06
C PHE A 27 4.96 18.29 17.46
N VAL A 28 4.09 17.48 18.06
CA VAL A 28 2.65 17.47 17.79
C VAL A 28 1.96 17.92 19.07
N GLY A 29 1.56 19.20 19.10
CA GLY A 29 1.27 19.88 20.37
C GLY A 29 2.53 19.93 21.23
N ASP A 30 2.42 19.51 22.49
CA ASP A 30 3.54 19.49 23.44
C ASP A 30 4.31 18.17 23.46
N VAL A 31 3.96 17.21 22.59
CA VAL A 31 4.56 15.87 22.57
C VAL A 31 5.52 15.75 21.39
N LEU A 32 6.77 15.40 21.69
CA LEU A 32 7.77 15.06 20.68
C LEU A 32 7.53 13.63 20.18
N VAL A 33 7.14 13.47 18.91
CA VAL A 33 6.84 12.17 18.29
C VAL A 33 7.76 11.90 17.09
N PRO A 34 8.12 10.64 16.83
CA PRO A 34 8.77 10.27 15.58
C PRO A 34 7.75 10.32 14.43
N VAL A 35 7.97 11.21 13.46
CA VAL A 35 7.25 11.19 12.19
C VAL A 35 8.01 10.27 11.24
N GLU A 36 7.41 9.11 10.99
CA GLU A 36 7.98 8.06 10.16
C GLU A 36 7.75 8.31 8.66
N LEU A 37 8.72 7.90 7.85
CA LEU A 37 8.70 7.90 6.40
C LEU A 37 9.25 6.57 5.89
N ASP A 38 8.37 5.80 5.26
CA ASP A 38 8.73 4.56 4.58
C ASP A 38 9.17 4.85 3.13
N LEU A 39 10.39 4.45 2.78
CA LEU A 39 10.89 4.37 1.42
C LEU A 39 10.87 2.92 0.96
N LEU A 40 9.93 2.60 0.07
CA LEU A 40 9.66 1.24 -0.39
C LEU A 40 9.84 1.15 -1.90
N VAL A 41 10.28 -0.02 -2.38
CA VAL A 41 10.47 -0.33 -3.79
C VAL A 41 9.84 -1.69 -4.09
N GLY A 42 9.07 -1.77 -5.17
CA GLY A 42 8.51 -3.02 -5.69
C GLY A 42 9.59 -4.08 -5.89
N GLU A 43 9.33 -5.33 -5.54
CA GLU A 43 10.30 -6.42 -5.57
C GLU A 43 11.00 -6.59 -6.91
N ARG A 44 10.25 -6.55 -8.03
CA ARG A 44 10.86 -6.65 -9.37
C ARG A 44 11.75 -5.46 -9.74
N LEU A 45 11.60 -4.33 -9.05
CA LEU A 45 12.34 -3.10 -9.30
C LEU A 45 13.49 -2.88 -8.30
N ALA A 46 13.54 -3.70 -7.24
CA ALA A 46 14.46 -3.53 -6.12
C ALA A 46 15.86 -4.11 -6.38
N GLY A 47 16.15 -4.61 -7.59
CA GLY A 47 17.44 -5.25 -7.91
C GLY A 47 17.70 -6.52 -7.08
N THR A 48 18.96 -6.93 -6.95
CA THR A 48 19.36 -8.13 -6.19
C THR A 48 19.35 -7.90 -4.68
N GLY A 49 19.14 -8.96 -3.88
CA GLY A 49 19.11 -8.88 -2.42
C GLY A 49 17.91 -9.59 -1.80
N SER A 50 17.64 -9.33 -0.52
CA SER A 50 16.52 -9.91 0.24
C SER A 50 15.53 -8.84 0.72
N ARG A 51 15.90 -8.02 1.71
CA ARG A 51 15.03 -7.00 2.31
C ARG A 51 15.32 -5.58 1.82
N SER A 52 16.56 -5.30 1.47
CA SER A 52 17.01 -4.01 0.94
C SER A 52 16.72 -3.89 -0.55
N ALA A 53 16.41 -2.68 -1.01
CA ALA A 53 16.39 -2.36 -2.42
C ALA A 53 17.80 -1.96 -2.89
N ASN A 54 18.35 -2.72 -3.83
CA ASN A 54 19.61 -2.42 -4.51
C ASN A 54 19.37 -1.48 -5.69
N ILE A 55 19.09 -0.22 -5.36
CA ILE A 55 18.85 0.86 -6.31
C ILE A 55 20.10 1.75 -6.41
N ARG A 56 21.11 1.30 -7.17
CA ARG A 56 22.36 2.07 -7.34
C ARG A 56 22.07 3.47 -7.90
N PRO A 57 22.80 4.51 -7.44
CA PRO A 57 23.96 4.42 -6.55
C PRO A 57 23.64 4.37 -5.04
N HIS A 58 22.36 4.29 -4.63
CA HIS A 58 21.93 4.51 -3.23
C HIS A 58 22.43 3.42 -2.27
N ASP A 59 22.56 3.80 -0.98
CA ASP A 59 22.91 2.86 0.08
C ASP A 59 21.82 1.78 0.23
N LYS A 60 22.20 0.54 0.54
CA LYS A 60 21.26 -0.59 0.67
C LYS A 60 20.19 -0.38 1.76
N MET A 61 20.42 0.48 2.74
CA MET A 61 19.45 0.79 3.80
C MET A 61 18.47 1.89 3.40
N THR A 62 18.68 2.53 2.24
CA THR A 62 17.86 3.66 1.77
C THR A 62 16.40 3.29 1.62
N ALA A 63 16.12 2.14 1.03
CA ALA A 63 14.76 1.71 0.73
C ALA A 63 14.59 0.20 0.92
N ARG A 64 13.35 -0.19 1.20
CA ARG A 64 12.95 -1.57 1.46
C ARG A 64 12.33 -2.20 0.22
N ARG A 65 12.64 -3.46 -0.02
CA ARG A 65 11.93 -4.31 -0.97
C ARG A 65 10.55 -4.72 -0.43
N VAL A 66 9.49 -4.51 -1.20
CA VAL A 66 8.13 -4.93 -0.86
C VAL A 66 7.40 -5.47 -2.10
N PRO A 67 6.84 -6.69 -2.07
CA PRO A 67 6.05 -7.22 -3.17
C PRO A 67 4.70 -6.49 -3.30
N GLY A 68 4.20 -6.37 -4.52
CA GLY A 68 2.90 -5.76 -4.82
C GLY A 68 2.96 -4.25 -5.06
N LEU A 69 4.09 -3.58 -4.79
CA LEU A 69 4.28 -2.15 -5.08
C LEU A 69 4.71 -1.86 -6.52
N GLU A 70 5.07 -2.87 -7.31
CA GLU A 70 5.48 -2.70 -8.70
C GLU A 70 4.37 -2.06 -9.53
N VAL A 71 3.11 -2.42 -9.25
CA VAL A 71 1.93 -1.93 -9.98
C VAL A 71 1.82 -0.41 -9.88
N ALA A 72 2.22 0.18 -8.75
CA ALA A 72 2.21 1.63 -8.54
C ALA A 72 3.20 2.39 -9.44
N VAL A 73 4.12 1.70 -10.12
CA VAL A 73 5.01 2.31 -11.12
C VAL A 73 4.33 2.45 -12.49
N VAL A 74 3.28 1.67 -12.74
CA VAL A 74 2.51 1.70 -13.99
C VAL A 74 1.18 2.43 -13.79
N ASP A 75 0.40 2.03 -12.77
CA ASP A 75 -0.88 2.64 -12.40
C ASP A 75 -0.65 3.78 -11.40
N ARG A 76 -0.39 4.97 -11.94
CA ARG A 76 -0.20 6.21 -11.19
C ARG A 76 -0.55 7.42 -12.02
N SER A 77 -0.90 8.51 -11.35
CA SER A 77 -1.13 9.81 -11.98
C SER A 77 -0.49 10.94 -11.15
N PRO A 78 -0.08 12.05 -11.79
CA PRO A 78 0.39 13.22 -11.07
C PRO A 78 -0.74 13.79 -10.21
N MET A 79 -0.43 14.10 -8.95
CA MET A 79 -1.34 14.72 -8.01
C MET A 79 -0.59 15.80 -7.24
N THR A 80 -1.24 16.96 -7.09
CA THR A 80 -0.74 18.01 -6.20
C THR A 80 -1.13 17.67 -4.76
N ILE A 81 -0.13 17.47 -3.91
CA ILE A 81 -0.31 17.30 -2.46
C ILE A 81 -0.04 18.65 -1.80
N THR A 82 -0.99 19.11 -0.99
CA THR A 82 -0.90 20.39 -0.26
C THR A 82 -0.70 20.13 1.23
N ALA A 83 0.10 20.95 1.88
CA ALA A 83 0.30 20.90 3.33
C ALA A 83 -1.00 21.23 4.08
N LEU A 84 -1.25 20.48 5.15
CA LEU A 84 -2.47 20.60 5.97
C LEU A 84 -2.38 21.72 7.01
N ASP A 85 -1.20 22.29 7.22
CA ASP A 85 -0.91 23.35 8.19
C ASP A 85 -1.26 24.77 7.68
N GLY A 86 -1.86 24.87 6.49
CA GLY A 86 -2.23 26.13 5.88
C GLY A 86 -1.04 26.93 5.34
N SER A 87 0.19 26.37 5.33
CA SER A 87 1.39 27.11 4.92
C SER A 87 1.47 27.37 3.40
N GLY A 88 0.48 26.93 2.62
CA GLY A 88 0.47 27.01 1.15
C GLY A 88 1.53 26.15 0.45
N ARG A 89 2.30 25.33 1.18
CA ARG A 89 3.29 24.43 0.57
C ARG A 89 2.56 23.36 -0.21
N SER A 90 3.00 23.10 -1.43
CA SER A 90 2.51 22.00 -2.24
C SER A 90 3.64 21.34 -3.03
N THR A 91 3.40 20.12 -3.48
CA THR A 91 4.30 19.39 -4.37
C THR A 91 3.49 18.51 -5.31
N GLU A 92 3.93 18.42 -6.56
CA GLU A 92 3.37 17.47 -7.51
C GLU A 92 4.15 16.16 -7.44
N VAL A 93 3.43 15.06 -7.18
CA VAL A 93 4.02 13.72 -7.13
C VAL A 93 3.09 12.73 -7.81
N ASN A 94 3.65 11.66 -8.37
CA ASN A 94 2.83 10.56 -8.86
C ASN A 94 2.23 9.80 -7.67
N VAL A 95 0.91 9.67 -7.66
CA VAL A 95 0.15 8.92 -6.66
C VAL A 95 -0.39 7.64 -7.32
N ALA A 96 -0.27 6.52 -6.61
CA ALA A 96 -0.73 5.23 -7.09
C ALA A 96 -2.25 5.23 -7.32
N GLY A 97 -2.67 4.62 -8.43
CA GLY A 97 -4.08 4.37 -8.71
C GLY A 97 -4.68 3.33 -7.76
N ALA A 98 -6.01 3.26 -7.75
CA ALA A 98 -6.74 2.39 -6.83
C ALA A 98 -6.44 0.90 -7.05
N ALA A 99 -6.23 0.46 -8.30
CA ALA A 99 -5.88 -0.92 -8.59
C ALA A 99 -4.49 -1.28 -8.03
N ALA A 100 -3.49 -0.41 -8.22
CA ALA A 100 -2.18 -0.58 -7.60
C ALA A 100 -2.24 -0.64 -6.07
N LEU A 101 -3.04 0.24 -5.44
CA LEU A 101 -3.21 0.24 -3.98
C LEU A 101 -3.88 -1.04 -3.49
N LEU A 102 -4.90 -1.54 -4.19
CA LEU A 102 -5.55 -2.81 -3.87
C LEU A 102 -4.57 -4.00 -3.94
N VAL A 103 -3.77 -4.10 -5.01
CA VAL A 103 -2.74 -5.14 -5.14
C VAL A 103 -1.72 -5.05 -4.00
N ALA A 104 -1.18 -3.86 -3.74
CA ALA A 104 -0.21 -3.66 -2.67
C ALA A 104 -0.75 -4.06 -1.29
N LYS A 105 -2.00 -3.70 -1.00
CA LYS A 105 -2.66 -4.05 0.26
C LYS A 105 -2.93 -5.56 0.36
N ALA A 106 -3.35 -6.21 -0.71
CA ALA A 106 -3.58 -7.65 -0.73
C ALA A 106 -2.30 -8.45 -0.42
N HIS A 107 -1.15 -8.07 -1.01
CA HIS A 107 0.15 -8.67 -0.69
C HIS A 107 0.53 -8.44 0.78
N LYS A 108 0.36 -7.21 1.28
CA LYS A 108 0.68 -6.86 2.66
C LYS A 108 -0.16 -7.62 3.69
N ILE A 109 -1.47 -7.79 3.44
CA ILE A 109 -2.37 -8.57 4.30
C ILE A 109 -1.96 -10.05 4.26
N HIS A 110 -1.68 -10.61 3.09
CA HIS A 110 -1.23 -12.00 2.95
C HIS A 110 0.01 -12.30 3.80
N ASP A 111 1.04 -11.46 3.71
CA ASP A 111 2.27 -11.62 4.49
C ASP A 111 2.05 -11.57 6.00
N ARG A 112 1.07 -10.75 6.43
CA ARG A 112 0.73 -10.57 7.85
C ARG A 112 -0.17 -11.67 8.40
N LEU A 113 -1.05 -12.25 7.58
CA LEU A 113 -1.84 -13.42 7.98
C LEU A 113 -0.95 -14.62 8.36
N ARG A 114 0.23 -14.71 7.75
CA ARG A 114 1.26 -15.72 8.10
C ARG A 114 2.08 -15.37 9.34
N ASN A 115 1.94 -14.14 9.86
CA ASN A 115 2.70 -13.62 11.00
C ASN A 115 1.77 -12.82 11.94
N PRO A 116 0.94 -13.49 12.78
CA PRO A 116 -0.12 -12.84 13.56
C PRO A 116 0.34 -11.67 14.43
N SER A 117 1.58 -11.70 14.94
CA SER A 117 2.17 -10.61 15.73
C SER A 117 2.35 -9.28 14.97
N ARG A 118 2.27 -9.30 13.63
CA ARG A 118 2.40 -8.12 12.76
C ARG A 118 1.10 -7.76 12.06
N LEU A 119 0.00 -8.45 12.38
CA LEU A 119 -1.30 -8.22 11.76
C LEU A 119 -1.88 -6.92 12.28
N THR A 120 -2.22 -6.00 11.37
CA THR A 120 -2.94 -4.77 11.72
C THR A 120 -4.21 -4.71 10.91
N ASN A 121 -5.34 -4.50 11.57
CA ASN A 121 -6.66 -4.46 10.93
C ASN A 121 -6.77 -3.33 9.90
N LYS A 122 -6.04 -2.22 10.11
CA LYS A 122 -6.06 -1.00 9.27
C LYS A 122 -5.94 -1.28 7.77
N ASP A 123 -5.06 -2.19 7.32
CA ASP A 123 -4.89 -2.43 5.88
C ASP A 123 -6.17 -2.99 5.23
N ALA A 124 -6.92 -3.85 5.94
CA ALA A 124 -8.20 -4.35 5.45
C ALA A 124 -9.28 -3.26 5.45
N GLY A 125 -9.26 -2.36 6.43
CA GLY A 125 -10.09 -1.15 6.42
C GLY A 125 -9.79 -0.23 5.22
N ASP A 126 -8.52 -0.05 4.87
CA ASP A 126 -8.12 0.74 3.68
C ASP A 126 -8.60 0.08 2.37
N VAL A 127 -8.51 -1.25 2.26
CA VAL A 127 -9.06 -2.00 1.11
C VAL A 127 -10.57 -1.75 0.99
N TYR A 128 -11.31 -1.86 2.10
CA TYR A 128 -12.75 -1.58 2.08
C TYR A 128 -13.05 -0.12 1.67
N ARG A 129 -12.28 0.86 2.17
CA ARG A 129 -12.43 2.28 1.78
C ARG A 129 -12.19 2.49 0.29
N LEU A 130 -11.22 1.80 -0.31
CA LEU A 130 -11.01 1.84 -1.77
C LEU A 130 -12.20 1.24 -2.53
N MET A 131 -12.75 0.11 -2.06
CA MET A 131 -13.90 -0.54 -2.68
C MET A 131 -15.15 0.36 -2.75
N VAL A 132 -15.36 1.19 -1.72
CA VAL A 132 -16.53 2.09 -1.65
C VAL A 132 -16.25 3.52 -2.11
N GLY A 133 -14.99 3.94 -2.14
CA GLY A 133 -14.57 5.31 -2.40
C GLY A 133 -14.13 5.59 -3.84
N VAL A 134 -13.91 4.55 -4.65
CA VAL A 134 -13.48 4.68 -6.05
C VAL A 134 -14.51 4.04 -6.98
N PRO A 135 -14.84 4.67 -8.11
CA PRO A 135 -15.74 4.07 -9.09
C PRO A 135 -15.27 2.68 -9.51
N ARG A 136 -16.12 1.67 -9.26
CA ARG A 136 -15.77 0.26 -9.51
C ARG A 136 -15.30 0.02 -10.95
N GLN A 137 -15.93 0.66 -11.93
CA GLN A 137 -15.59 0.46 -13.34
C GLN A 137 -14.17 0.92 -13.67
N GLU A 138 -13.70 2.02 -13.07
CA GLU A 138 -12.32 2.50 -13.24
C GLU A 138 -11.32 1.45 -12.76
N VAL A 139 -11.58 0.83 -11.61
CA VAL A 139 -10.72 -0.23 -11.07
C VAL A 139 -10.73 -1.47 -11.96
N VAL A 140 -11.91 -1.89 -12.43
CA VAL A 140 -12.07 -3.02 -13.37
C VAL A 140 -11.25 -2.78 -14.64
N ASP A 141 -11.35 -1.59 -15.23
CA ASP A 141 -10.63 -1.24 -16.45
C ASP A 141 -9.11 -1.18 -16.23
N SER A 142 -8.66 -0.64 -15.09
CA SER A 142 -7.25 -0.69 -14.71
C SER A 142 -6.75 -2.14 -14.58
N PHE A 143 -7.48 -3.04 -13.91
CA PHE A 143 -7.07 -4.45 -13.79
C PHE A 143 -7.02 -5.16 -15.16
N ARG A 144 -7.93 -4.87 -16.09
CA ARG A 144 -7.89 -5.42 -17.47
C ARG A 144 -6.61 -5.09 -18.21
N VAL A 145 -6.10 -3.88 -18.02
CA VAL A 145 -4.85 -3.42 -18.63
C VAL A 145 -3.66 -3.99 -17.88
N LEU A 146 -3.62 -3.81 -16.56
CA LEU A 146 -2.48 -4.15 -15.72
C LEU A 146 -2.18 -5.65 -15.71
N THR A 147 -3.18 -6.53 -15.76
CA THR A 147 -2.97 -7.99 -15.82
C THR A 147 -2.27 -8.45 -17.10
N LYS A 148 -2.33 -7.65 -18.17
CA LYS A 148 -1.68 -7.91 -19.47
C LYS A 148 -0.34 -7.18 -19.62
N ASP A 149 0.01 -6.33 -18.66
CA ASP A 149 1.25 -5.56 -18.68
C ASP A 149 2.48 -6.48 -18.52
N HIS A 150 3.51 -6.25 -19.34
CA HIS A 150 4.69 -7.12 -19.38
C HIS A 150 5.54 -7.03 -18.10
N LEU A 151 5.49 -5.90 -17.38
CA LEU A 151 6.27 -5.65 -16.18
C LEU A 151 5.49 -6.10 -14.92
N VAL A 152 4.21 -5.74 -14.85
CA VAL A 152 3.40 -5.88 -13.63
C VAL A 152 2.25 -6.88 -13.73
N GLY A 153 2.04 -7.54 -14.88
CA GLY A 153 0.92 -8.47 -15.11
C GLY A 153 0.84 -9.59 -14.09
N GLU A 154 1.94 -10.31 -13.88
CA GLU A 154 1.95 -11.47 -12.97
C GLU A 154 1.72 -11.09 -11.49
N VAL A 155 2.32 -9.99 -11.03
CA VAL A 155 2.08 -9.51 -9.65
C VAL A 155 0.66 -8.95 -9.50
N THR A 156 0.10 -8.35 -10.54
CA THR A 156 -1.30 -7.89 -10.56
C THR A 156 -2.26 -9.06 -10.47
N LYS A 157 -2.04 -10.13 -11.26
CA LYS A 157 -2.84 -11.37 -11.19
C LYS A 157 -2.75 -12.01 -9.81
N ARG A 158 -1.55 -12.11 -9.24
CA ARG A 158 -1.39 -12.62 -7.87
C ARG A 158 -2.11 -11.75 -6.85
N GLY A 159 -2.07 -10.42 -6.99
CA GLY A 159 -2.83 -9.50 -6.16
C GLY A 159 -4.34 -9.73 -6.24
N LEU A 160 -4.87 -9.99 -7.45
CA LEU A 160 -6.27 -10.34 -7.65
C LEU A 160 -6.64 -11.66 -6.95
N ASP A 161 -5.82 -12.70 -7.10
CA ASP A 161 -6.03 -13.97 -6.39
C ASP A 161 -6.02 -13.79 -4.86
N LEU A 162 -5.12 -12.95 -4.36
CA LEU A 162 -5.06 -12.62 -2.94
C LEU A 162 -6.31 -11.86 -2.48
N LEU A 163 -6.85 -10.93 -3.28
CA LEU A 163 -8.11 -10.26 -2.98
C LEU A 163 -9.27 -11.25 -2.92
N ARG A 164 -9.32 -12.25 -3.82
CA ARG A 164 -10.29 -13.35 -3.79
C ARG A 164 -10.19 -14.15 -2.50
N GLU A 165 -9.00 -14.63 -2.16
CA GLU A 165 -8.73 -15.38 -0.93
C GLU A 165 -9.13 -14.58 0.33
N GLN A 166 -8.90 -13.27 0.32
CA GLN A 166 -9.06 -12.42 1.51
C GLN A 166 -10.46 -11.82 1.65
N PHE A 167 -11.13 -11.49 0.55
CA PHE A 167 -12.38 -10.71 0.55
C PHE A 167 -13.52 -11.34 -0.26
N GLY A 168 -13.32 -12.49 -0.91
CA GLY A 168 -14.31 -13.14 -1.76
C GLY A 168 -15.52 -13.77 -1.05
N GLY A 169 -15.60 -13.69 0.28
CA GLY A 169 -16.75 -14.22 1.03
C GLY A 169 -16.99 -13.48 2.35
N PRO A 170 -18.21 -13.54 2.92
CA PRO A 170 -18.61 -12.73 4.07
C PRO A 170 -17.85 -13.09 5.37
N ALA A 171 -17.15 -14.23 5.41
CA ALA A 171 -16.39 -14.70 6.56
C ALA A 171 -14.89 -14.88 6.28
N THR A 172 -14.39 -14.38 5.15
CA THR A 172 -12.98 -14.48 4.80
C THR A 172 -12.10 -13.61 5.72
N PRO A 173 -10.79 -13.91 5.85
CA PRO A 173 -9.93 -13.20 6.79
C PRO A 173 -9.90 -11.68 6.58
N GLY A 174 -9.84 -11.20 5.33
CA GLY A 174 -9.85 -9.77 5.01
C GLY A 174 -11.15 -9.09 5.43
N VAL A 175 -12.31 -9.72 5.23
CA VAL A 175 -13.60 -9.17 5.67
C VAL A 175 -13.66 -9.04 7.19
N ARG A 176 -13.21 -10.07 7.94
CA ARG A 176 -13.15 -9.99 9.41
C ARG A 176 -12.24 -8.86 9.88
N LEU A 177 -11.06 -8.75 9.29
CA LEU A 177 -10.11 -7.67 9.60
C LEU A 177 -10.69 -6.28 9.28
N ALA A 178 -11.43 -6.14 8.18
CA ALA A 178 -12.07 -4.88 7.82
C ALA A 178 -13.19 -4.51 8.80
N ILE A 179 -13.97 -5.50 9.28
CA ILE A 179 -14.98 -5.28 10.33
C ILE A 179 -14.31 -4.77 11.60
N ASP A 180 -13.23 -5.41 12.05
CA ASP A 180 -12.52 -5.00 13.26
C ASP A 180 -11.86 -3.62 13.08
N ALA A 181 -11.36 -3.32 11.88
CA ALA A 181 -10.72 -2.04 11.56
C ALA A 181 -11.68 -0.84 11.53
N LEU A 182 -12.94 -1.10 11.21
CA LEU A 182 -13.98 -0.08 10.99
C LEU A 182 -15.10 -0.21 12.02
N ALA A 183 -14.85 -0.90 13.13
CA ALA A 183 -15.77 -1.07 14.22
C ALA A 183 -16.18 0.31 14.77
N GLY A 184 -17.49 0.56 14.84
CA GLY A 184 -18.05 1.86 15.24
C GLY A 184 -18.29 2.84 14.09
N ASP A 185 -17.57 2.70 12.97
CA ASP A 185 -17.73 3.57 11.80
C ASP A 185 -18.70 2.99 10.77
N ILE A 186 -18.61 1.68 10.52
CA ILE A 186 -19.35 0.99 9.45
C ILE A 186 -20.03 -0.27 10.01
N PRO A 187 -21.33 -0.50 9.75
CA PRO A 187 -22.00 -1.73 10.17
C PRO A 187 -21.35 -2.97 9.55
N ALA A 188 -21.08 -3.99 10.37
CA ALA A 188 -20.42 -5.21 9.94
C ALA A 188 -21.11 -5.90 8.76
N ASP A 189 -22.45 -5.93 8.74
CA ASP A 189 -23.22 -6.57 7.66
C ASP A 189 -23.06 -5.86 6.32
N ARG A 190 -22.83 -4.53 6.34
CA ARG A 190 -22.50 -3.79 5.11
C ARG A 190 -21.16 -4.25 4.55
N ILE A 191 -20.15 -4.44 5.40
CA ILE A 191 -18.82 -4.92 4.98
C ILE A 191 -18.92 -6.34 4.44
N ARG A 192 -19.66 -7.23 5.13
CA ARG A 192 -19.90 -8.62 4.70
C ARG A 192 -20.60 -8.73 3.35
N LEU A 193 -21.45 -7.75 3.01
CA LEU A 193 -22.14 -7.71 1.73
C LEU A 193 -21.26 -7.11 0.62
N VAL A 194 -20.68 -5.93 0.88
CA VAL A 194 -20.03 -5.11 -0.15
C VAL A 194 -18.70 -5.69 -0.59
N ALA A 195 -17.85 -6.14 0.33
CA ALA A 195 -16.51 -6.60 -0.04
C ALA A 195 -16.53 -7.83 -0.95
N PRO A 196 -17.30 -8.90 -0.68
CA PRO A 196 -17.43 -10.03 -1.60
C PRO A 196 -18.06 -9.65 -2.93
N ALA A 197 -19.10 -8.80 -2.93
CA ALA A 197 -19.75 -8.36 -4.17
C ALA A 197 -18.81 -7.52 -5.05
N TYR A 198 -17.92 -6.73 -4.43
CA TYR A 198 -16.90 -5.98 -5.16
C TYR A 198 -15.89 -6.92 -5.84
N VAL A 199 -15.39 -7.91 -5.09
CA VAL A 199 -14.42 -8.89 -5.61
C VAL A 199 -15.01 -9.73 -6.73
N ALA A 200 -16.28 -10.18 -6.60
CA ALA A 200 -16.96 -10.96 -7.63
C ALA A 200 -16.96 -10.26 -9.01
N VAL A 201 -17.01 -8.93 -9.06
CA VAL A 201 -16.96 -8.18 -10.32
C VAL A 201 -15.56 -8.15 -10.92
N LEU A 202 -14.52 -8.20 -10.08
CA LEU A 202 -13.13 -8.34 -10.56
C LEU A 202 -12.85 -9.76 -11.04
N ASP A 203 -13.65 -10.75 -10.65
CA ASP A 203 -13.46 -12.15 -11.04
C ASP A 203 -13.78 -12.40 -12.51
N ASP A 204 -14.70 -11.61 -13.08
CA ASP A 204 -15.05 -11.63 -14.52
C ASP A 204 -13.90 -11.17 -15.45
N LEU A 205 -12.73 -10.87 -14.89
CA LEU A 205 -11.51 -10.50 -15.62
C LEU A 205 -10.57 -11.68 -15.91
N GLY A 206 -10.87 -12.87 -15.36
CA GLY A 206 -10.13 -14.11 -15.55
C GLY A 206 -10.47 -14.85 -16.83
#